data_AF-A0A224ZCB8-F1
#
_entry.id   AF-A0A224ZCB8-F1
#
_cell.length_a   1.000
_cell.length_b   1.000
_cell.length_c   1.000
_cell.angle_alpha   90.00
_cell.angle_beta   90.00
_cell.angle_gamma   90.00
#
_symmetry.space_group_name_H-M   'P 1'
#
loop_
_entity.id
_entity.type
_entity.pdbx_description
1 polymer ?
#
loop_
_entity_poly.entity_id
_entity_poly.type
_entity_poly.pdbx_seq_one_letter_code
_entity_poly.pdbx_strand_id
1 'polypeptide(L)'
;MESIHGDPNSHSSLRSIVLVMSLSLHSIFEGIAIGLQPSVQLLLQILAAVSIHKSILAVTLGLNLAHSRLGHCSIVASALAFSLMAPLGMVFAILLMQGNTGEAALLNGILQGLACGTFLYVTFFEVLPHEMSHTHNRLPKVLCMVLGVGAITMLLLSLPH
;
A
#
# COMPACT_ATOMS: atom_id res chain seq x y z
N MET A 1 2.95 -40.65 -8.59
CA MET A 1 3.51 -39.97 -7.39
C MET A 1 4.32 -38.80 -7.92
N GLU A 2 3.61 -37.73 -8.26
CA GLU A 2 4.11 -36.62 -9.08
C GLU A 2 4.74 -35.60 -8.13
N SER A 3 6.07 -35.52 -8.16
CA SER A 3 6.84 -34.53 -7.39
C SER A 3 6.68 -33.17 -8.05
N ILE A 4 5.70 -32.39 -7.58
CA ILE A 4 5.62 -30.95 -7.84
C ILE A 4 6.82 -30.31 -7.13
N HIS A 5 7.97 -30.30 -7.81
CA HIS A 5 9.08 -29.42 -7.48
C HIS A 5 8.63 -28.00 -7.83
N GLY A 6 7.98 -27.34 -6.88
CA GLY A 6 7.79 -25.89 -6.92
C GLY A 6 9.17 -25.26 -6.89
N ASP A 7 9.60 -24.69 -8.02
CA ASP A 7 10.86 -24.00 -8.15
C ASP A 7 10.92 -22.88 -7.09
N PRO A 8 11.88 -22.87 -6.14
CA PRO A 8 11.98 -21.81 -5.13
C PRO A 8 12.12 -20.41 -5.76
N ASN A 9 12.53 -20.38 -7.04
CA ASN A 9 12.63 -19.21 -7.90
C ASN A 9 11.28 -18.55 -8.23
N SER A 10 10.20 -19.32 -8.36
CA SER A 10 8.86 -18.79 -8.65
C SER A 10 8.27 -18.04 -7.46
N HIS A 11 8.57 -18.49 -6.24
CA HIS A 11 7.99 -17.92 -5.02
C HIS A 11 8.44 -16.47 -4.75
N SER A 12 9.70 -16.12 -5.02
CA SER A 12 10.20 -14.75 -4.79
C SER A 12 9.67 -13.75 -5.83
N SER A 13 9.64 -14.15 -7.10
CA SER A 13 9.16 -13.33 -8.20
C SER A 13 7.64 -13.11 -8.14
N LEU A 14 6.86 -14.16 -7.83
CA LEU A 14 5.40 -14.04 -7.69
C LEU A 14 5.00 -13.06 -6.58
N ARG A 15 5.68 -13.12 -5.43
CA ARG A 15 5.46 -12.19 -4.32
C ARG A 15 5.75 -10.75 -4.71
N SER A 16 6.88 -10.53 -5.38
CA SER A 16 7.25 -9.20 -5.90
C SER A 16 6.17 -8.64 -6.83
N ILE A 17 5.62 -9.49 -7.72
CA ILE A 17 4.53 -9.11 -8.63
C ILE A 17 3.24 -8.80 -7.86
N VAL A 18 2.86 -9.65 -6.91
CA VAL A 18 1.65 -9.44 -6.10
C VAL A 18 1.76 -8.18 -5.24
N LEU A 19 2.93 -7.93 -4.66
CA LEU A 19 3.21 -6.72 -3.89
C LEU A 19 3.10 -5.46 -4.78
N VAL A 20 3.70 -5.45 -5.97
CA VAL A 20 3.56 -4.33 -6.94
C VAL A 20 2.10 -4.12 -7.33
N MET A 21 1.38 -5.20 -7.63
CA MET A 21 -0.04 -5.14 -8.00
C MET A 21 -0.91 -4.60 -6.87
N SER A 22 -0.72 -5.09 -5.65
CA SER A 22 -1.51 -4.68 -4.49
C SER A 22 -1.24 -3.23 -4.11
N LEU A 23 0.02 -2.79 -4.11
CA LEU A 23 0.39 -1.39 -3.87
C LEU A 23 -0.08 -0.45 -4.98
N SER A 24 -0.15 -0.93 -6.23
CA SER A 24 -0.73 -0.20 -7.36
C SER A 24 -2.23 0.00 -7.18
N LEU A 25 -2.95 -1.05 -6.76
CA LEU A 25 -4.38 -0.97 -6.41
C LEU A 25 -4.64 -0.05 -5.21
N HIS A 26 -3.79 -0.12 -4.20
CA HIS A 26 -3.85 0.82 -3.08
C HIS A 26 -3.72 2.27 -3.57
N SER A 27 -2.72 2.54 -4.41
CA SER A 27 -2.44 3.88 -4.94
C SER A 27 -3.54 4.42 -5.84
N ILE A 28 -4.21 3.59 -6.64
CA ILE A 28 -5.31 4.06 -7.47
C ILE A 28 -6.52 4.45 -6.62
N PHE A 29 -6.88 3.65 -5.60
CA PHE A 29 -8.01 3.97 -4.70
C PHE A 29 -7.74 5.23 -3.90
N GLU A 30 -6.52 5.37 -3.37
CA GLU A 30 -6.06 6.57 -2.70
C GLU A 30 -6.11 7.80 -3.62
N GLY A 31 -5.59 7.68 -4.85
CA GLY A 31 -5.60 8.76 -5.83
C GLY A 31 -7.02 9.24 -6.14
N ILE A 32 -7.95 8.29 -6.34
CA ILE A 32 -9.36 8.62 -6.56
C ILE A 32 -9.90 9.35 -5.32
N ALA A 33 -9.72 8.80 -4.12
CA ALA A 33 -10.20 9.41 -2.87
C ALA A 33 -9.71 10.85 -2.66
N ILE A 34 -8.44 11.15 -2.98
CA ILE A 34 -7.90 12.52 -2.93
C ILE A 34 -8.58 13.42 -3.98
N GLY A 35 -8.82 12.91 -5.18
CA GLY A 35 -9.52 13.64 -6.24
C GLY A 35 -10.99 13.94 -5.92
N LEU A 36 -11.58 13.28 -4.92
CA LEU A 36 -12.95 13.53 -4.46
C LEU A 36 -13.05 14.61 -3.38
N GLN A 37 -11.93 15.21 -2.99
CA GLN A 37 -11.94 16.18 -1.91
C GLN A 37 -12.65 17.49 -2.32
N PRO A 38 -13.60 17.99 -1.52
CA PRO A 38 -14.42 19.15 -1.92
C PRO A 38 -13.67 20.48 -1.87
N SER A 39 -12.52 20.57 -1.21
CA SER A 39 -11.74 21.80 -1.08
C SER A 39 -10.26 21.58 -1.32
N VAL A 40 -9.61 22.59 -1.93
CA VAL A 40 -8.18 22.57 -2.24
C VAL A 40 -7.34 22.50 -0.96
N GLN A 41 -7.74 23.19 0.11
CA GLN A 41 -7.06 23.14 1.40
C GLN A 41 -7.01 21.72 1.96
N LEU A 42 -8.14 21.00 1.92
CA LEU A 42 -8.22 19.64 2.45
C LEU A 42 -7.49 18.65 1.54
N LEU A 43 -7.53 18.88 0.22
CA LEU A 43 -6.70 18.13 -0.74
C LEU A 43 -5.22 18.27 -0.41
N LEU A 44 -4.72 19.48 -0.16
CA LEU A 44 -3.31 19.71 0.19
C LEU A 44 -2.92 19.06 1.52
N GLN A 45 -3.79 19.12 2.53
CA GLN A 45 -3.58 18.46 3.82
C GLN A 45 -3.46 16.94 3.66
N ILE A 46 -4.42 16.32 2.95
CA ILE A 46 -4.41 14.87 2.71
C ILE A 46 -3.21 14.50 1.85
N LEU A 47 -2.89 15.26 0.80
CA LEU A 47 -1.74 15.00 -0.07
C LEU A 47 -0.42 15.05 0.69
N ALA A 48 -0.26 15.97 1.65
CA ALA A 48 0.92 16.03 2.52
C ALA A 48 1.03 14.78 3.41
N ALA A 49 -0.06 14.39 4.07
CA ALA A 49 -0.11 13.18 4.89
C ALA A 49 0.14 11.91 4.07
N VAL A 50 -0.40 11.88 2.85
CA VAL A 50 -0.25 10.79 1.89
C VAL A 50 1.20 10.65 1.43
N SER A 51 1.84 11.77 1.06
CA SER A 51 3.22 11.79 0.59
C SER A 51 4.18 11.13 1.58
N ILE A 52 3.99 11.38 2.89
CA ILE A 52 4.82 10.79 3.95
C ILE A 52 4.74 9.26 3.89
N HIS A 53 3.54 8.67 3.95
CA HIS A 53 3.44 7.21 3.99
C HIS A 53 3.68 6.56 2.63
N LYS A 54 3.42 7.26 1.52
CA LYS A 54 3.73 6.80 0.16
C LYS A 54 5.23 6.65 -0.06
N SER A 55 6.05 7.52 0.56
CA SER A 55 7.51 7.38 0.54
C SER A 55 7.98 6.10 1.26
N ILE A 56 7.36 5.77 2.40
CA ILE A 56 7.65 4.54 3.16
C ILE A 56 7.28 3.30 2.32
N LEU A 57 6.13 3.32 1.66
CA LEU A 57 5.71 2.26 0.74
C LEU A 57 6.67 2.11 -0.45
N ALA A 58 7.11 3.22 -1.05
CA ALA A 58 8.06 3.21 -2.16
C ALA A 58 9.42 2.61 -1.76
N VAL A 59 9.95 2.97 -0.59
CA VAL A 59 11.19 2.39 -0.05
C VAL A 59 11.00 0.89 0.23
N THR A 60 9.88 0.51 0.86
CA THR A 60 9.56 -0.90 1.15
C THR A 60 9.48 -1.73 -0.13
N LEU A 61 8.81 -1.20 -1.15
CA LEU A 61 8.75 -1.80 -2.49
C LEU A 61 10.15 -1.93 -3.09
N GLY A 62 10.95 -0.85 -3.06
CA GLY A 62 12.32 -0.85 -3.57
C GLY A 62 13.21 -1.90 -2.91
N LEU A 63 13.14 -2.06 -1.58
CA LEU A 63 13.88 -3.09 -0.85
C LEU A 63 13.40 -4.50 -1.21
N ASN A 64 12.09 -4.74 -1.28
CA ASN A 64 11.54 -6.04 -1.69
C ASN A 64 11.97 -6.41 -3.12
N LEU A 65 11.91 -5.46 -4.05
CA LEU A 65 12.34 -5.65 -5.42
C LEU A 65 13.87 -5.82 -5.54
N ALA A 66 14.67 -5.15 -4.71
CA ALA A 66 16.13 -5.32 -4.68
C ALA A 66 16.56 -6.69 -4.14
N HIS A 67 15.78 -7.26 -3.22
CA HIS A 67 15.96 -8.64 -2.76
C HIS A 67 15.43 -9.69 -3.75
N SER A 68 14.57 -9.28 -4.68
CA SER A 68 14.13 -10.12 -5.78
C SER A 68 15.23 -10.25 -6.84
N ARG A 69 15.26 -11.37 -7.58
CA ARG A 69 16.18 -11.55 -8.72
C ARG A 69 15.64 -10.92 -10.02
N LEU A 70 14.84 -9.87 -9.92
CA LEU A 70 14.32 -9.14 -11.08
C LEU A 70 15.41 -8.26 -11.70
N GLY A 71 15.38 -8.10 -13.02
CA GLY A 71 16.29 -7.18 -13.70
C GLY A 71 16.04 -5.73 -13.31
N HIS A 72 17.09 -4.90 -13.28
CA HIS A 72 16.98 -3.46 -12.95
C HIS A 72 15.88 -2.73 -13.74
N CYS A 73 15.68 -3.09 -15.02
CA CYS A 73 14.62 -2.51 -15.85
C CYS A 73 13.22 -2.83 -15.30
N SER A 74 12.98 -4.06 -14.84
CA SER A 74 11.70 -4.47 -14.23
C SER A 74 11.47 -3.78 -12.88
N ILE A 75 12.53 -3.55 -12.10
CA ILE A 75 12.43 -2.82 -10.82
C ILE A 75 11.99 -1.38 -11.08
N VAL A 76 12.66 -0.68 -12.01
CA VAL A 76 12.32 0.70 -12.38
C VAL A 76 10.91 0.78 -12.98
N ALA A 77 10.55 -0.14 -13.88
CA ALA A 77 9.22 -0.19 -14.46
C ALA A 77 8.13 -0.40 -13.40
N SER A 78 8.39 -1.25 -12.40
CA SER A 78 7.45 -1.51 -11.29
C SER A 78 7.28 -0.29 -10.38
N ALA A 79 8.37 0.40 -10.06
CA ALA A 79 8.32 1.64 -9.28
C ALA A 79 7.57 2.76 -10.02
N LEU A 80 7.79 2.90 -11.33
CA LEU A 80 7.07 3.86 -12.17
C LEU A 80 5.58 3.50 -12.24
N ALA A 81 5.25 2.22 -12.46
CA ALA A 81 3.86 1.76 -12.48
C ALA A 81 3.15 2.12 -11.17
N PHE A 82 3.75 1.78 -10.02
CA PHE A 82 3.21 2.13 -8.70
C PHE A 82 3.01 3.65 -8.52
N SER A 83 4.01 4.45 -8.89
CA SER A 83 3.96 5.91 -8.73
C SER A 83 2.91 6.57 -9.62
N LEU A 84 2.64 6.03 -10.82
CA LEU A 84 1.67 6.60 -11.76
C LEU A 84 0.21 6.30 -11.39
N MET A 85 -0.05 5.26 -10.59
CA MET A 85 -1.43 4.90 -10.23
C MET A 85 -2.16 5.98 -9.42
N ALA A 86 -1.45 6.69 -8.53
CA ALA A 86 -2.03 7.76 -7.73
C ALA A 86 -2.46 8.99 -8.55
N PRO A 87 -1.60 9.59 -9.41
CA PRO A 87 -2.03 10.68 -10.27
C PRO A 87 -3.09 10.23 -11.29
N LEU A 88 -3.03 8.99 -11.80
CA LEU A 88 -4.07 8.44 -12.67
C LEU A 88 -5.43 8.36 -11.95
N GLY A 89 -5.47 7.84 -10.73
CA GLY A 89 -6.68 7.79 -9.92
C GLY A 89 -7.26 9.18 -9.62
N MET A 90 -6.39 10.15 -9.33
CA MET A 90 -6.79 11.53 -9.07
C MET A 90 -7.40 12.19 -10.31
N VAL A 91 -6.75 12.07 -11.46
CA VAL A 91 -7.28 12.61 -12.73
C VAL A 91 -8.59 11.94 -13.08
N PHE A 92 -8.70 10.61 -12.91
CA PHE A 92 -9.93 9.86 -13.16
C PHE A 92 -11.09 10.37 -12.31
N ALA A 93 -10.86 10.59 -11.00
CA ALA A 93 -11.85 11.17 -10.09
C ALA A 93 -12.32 12.56 -10.52
N ILE A 94 -11.38 13.46 -10.82
CA ILE A 94 -11.69 14.85 -11.20
C ILE A 94 -12.49 14.90 -12.52
N LEU A 95 -12.14 14.04 -13.49
CA LEU A 95 -12.82 14.02 -14.79
C LEU A 95 -14.23 13.44 -14.71
N LEU A 96 -14.43 12.38 -13.93
CA LEU A 96 -15.71 11.66 -13.90
C LEU A 96 -16.72 12.21 -12.89
N MET A 97 -16.27 12.92 -11.84
CA MET A 97 -17.15 13.35 -10.75
C MET A 97 -17.49 14.84 -10.74
N GLN A 98 -17.56 15.44 -11.93
CA GLN A 98 -18.10 16.79 -12.08
C GLN A 98 -19.62 16.77 -11.84
N GLY A 99 -20.04 17.09 -10.61
CA GLY A 99 -21.41 17.54 -10.36
C GLY A 99 -22.24 16.83 -9.27
N ASN A 100 -21.73 15.81 -8.57
CA ASN A 100 -22.53 15.09 -7.55
C ASN A 100 -21.83 14.93 -6.18
N THR A 101 -21.89 15.98 -5.36
CA THR A 101 -21.18 16.07 -4.06
C THR A 101 -21.71 15.10 -3.00
N GLY A 102 -22.98 14.68 -3.08
CA GLY A 102 -23.59 13.76 -2.11
C GLY A 102 -23.06 12.32 -2.20
N GLU A 103 -22.85 11.81 -3.41
CA GLU A 103 -22.30 10.46 -3.64
C GLU A 103 -20.78 10.41 -3.42
N ALA A 104 -20.10 11.55 -3.52
CA ALA A 104 -18.66 11.63 -3.39
C ALA A 104 -18.15 11.21 -2.00
N ALA A 105 -18.89 11.55 -0.94
CA ALA A 105 -18.52 11.16 0.42
C ALA A 105 -18.62 9.63 0.64
N LEU A 106 -19.69 9.00 0.15
CA LEU A 106 -19.87 7.55 0.24
C LEU A 106 -18.80 6.82 -0.57
N LEU A 107 -18.55 7.25 -1.80
CA LEU A 107 -17.53 6.66 -2.64
C LEU A 107 -16.13 6.82 -2.04
N ASN A 108 -15.82 8.00 -1.48
CA ASN A 108 -14.55 8.23 -0.76
C ASN A 108 -14.40 7.25 0.42
N GLY A 109 -15.45 7.07 1.23
CA GLY A 109 -15.45 6.08 2.32
C GLY A 109 -15.20 4.64 1.84
N ILE A 110 -15.84 4.21 0.75
CA ILE A 110 -15.63 2.88 0.15
C ILE A 110 -14.19 2.74 -0.35
N LEU A 111 -13.67 3.74 -1.06
CA LEU A 111 -12.31 3.73 -1.61
C LEU A 111 -11.25 3.71 -0.50
N GLN A 112 -11.44 4.49 0.56
CA GLN A 112 -10.57 4.46 1.74
C GLN A 112 -10.62 3.10 2.44
N GLY A 113 -11.81 2.49 2.56
CA GLY A 113 -11.96 1.13 3.09
C GLY A 113 -11.22 0.08 2.25
N LEU A 114 -11.33 0.17 0.91
CA LEU A 114 -10.60 -0.70 -0.01
C LEU A 114 -9.08 -0.48 0.06
N ALA A 115 -8.63 0.78 0.12
CA ALA A 115 -7.21 1.12 0.28
C ALA A 115 -6.66 0.59 1.63
N CYS A 116 -7.43 0.72 2.71
CA CYS A 116 -7.07 0.13 4.00
C CYS A 116 -6.96 -1.40 3.90
N GLY A 117 -7.93 -2.06 3.26
CA GLY A 117 -7.92 -3.51 3.05
C GLY A 117 -6.72 -4.00 2.24
N THR A 118 -6.36 -3.32 1.15
CA THR A 118 -5.17 -3.67 0.37
C THR A 118 -3.88 -3.49 1.16
N PHE A 119 -3.78 -2.41 1.96
CA PHE A 119 -2.62 -2.20 2.84
C PHE A 119 -2.49 -3.30 3.92
N LEU A 120 -3.61 -3.72 4.52
CA LEU A 120 -3.62 -4.84 5.46
C LEU A 120 -3.19 -6.15 4.78
N TYR A 121 -3.70 -6.43 3.57
CA TYR A 121 -3.28 -7.60 2.81
C TYR A 121 -1.76 -7.60 2.55
N VAL A 122 -1.20 -6.50 2.03
CA VAL A 122 0.25 -6.37 1.79
C VAL A 122 1.03 -6.55 3.08
N THR A 123 0.58 -5.93 4.17
CA THR A 123 1.30 -6.01 5.45
C THR A 123 1.32 -7.45 5.98
N PHE A 124 0.18 -8.11 6.07
CA PHE A 124 0.06 -9.40 6.75
C PHE A 124 0.43 -10.61 5.88
N PHE A 125 0.23 -10.54 4.56
CA PHE A 125 0.44 -11.68 3.66
C PHE A 125 1.69 -11.55 2.78
N GLU A 126 2.12 -10.33 2.46
CA GLU A 126 3.33 -10.11 1.64
C GLU A 126 4.56 -9.80 2.51
N VAL A 127 4.49 -8.75 3.32
CA VAL A 127 5.66 -8.22 4.06
C VAL A 127 5.95 -9.03 5.32
N LEU A 128 4.96 -9.24 6.19
CA LEU A 128 5.17 -9.90 7.48
C LEU A 128 5.69 -11.35 7.35
N PRO A 129 5.18 -12.21 6.45
CA PRO A 129 5.70 -13.55 6.28
C PRO A 129 7.11 -13.56 5.70
N HIS A 130 7.48 -12.54 4.89
CA HIS A 130 8.86 -12.39 4.41
C HIS A 130 9.81 -12.16 5.58
N GLU A 131 9.47 -11.17 6.42
CA GLU A 131 10.28 -10.80 7.57
C GLU A 131 10.39 -11.90 8.62
N MET A 132 9.32 -12.68 8.81
CA MET A 132 9.32 -13.81 9.73
C MET A 132 9.94 -15.08 9.15
N SER A 133 10.11 -15.19 7.83
CA SER A 133 10.72 -16.39 7.22
C SER A 133 12.18 -16.57 7.63
N HIS A 134 12.90 -15.48 7.90
CA HIS A 134 14.23 -15.52 8.50
C HIS A 134 14.16 -16.03 9.95
N THR A 135 14.82 -17.15 10.22
CA THR A 135 14.71 -17.95 11.47
C THR A 135 15.36 -17.33 12.71
N HIS A 136 16.15 -16.27 12.58
CA HIS A 136 16.81 -15.64 13.72
C HIS A 136 15.90 -14.57 14.37
N ASN A 137 15.62 -14.69 15.67
CA ASN A 137 14.93 -13.70 16.52
C ASN A 137 13.48 -13.33 16.11
N ARG A 138 12.59 -14.32 15.91
CA ARG A 138 11.16 -14.07 15.58
C ARG A 138 10.37 -13.35 16.69
N LEU A 139 10.57 -13.73 17.95
CA LEU A 139 9.86 -13.16 19.11
C LEU A 139 9.97 -11.62 19.21
N PRO A 140 11.17 -11.00 19.18
CA PRO A 140 11.28 -9.54 19.27
C PRO A 140 10.69 -8.80 18.06
N LYS A 141 10.70 -9.41 16.85
CA LYS A 141 10.03 -8.81 15.67
C LYS A 141 8.51 -8.73 15.88
N VAL A 142 7.90 -9.81 16.36
CA VAL A 142 6.46 -9.84 16.68
C VAL A 142 6.14 -8.91 17.84
N LEU A 143 6.98 -8.88 18.88
CA LEU A 143 6.79 -7.97 20.02
C LEU A 143 6.82 -6.51 19.57
N CYS A 144 7.78 -6.14 18.72
CA CYS A 144 7.90 -4.79 18.15
C CYS A 144 6.67 -4.42 17.29
N MET A 145 6.16 -5.38 16.51
CA MET A 145 4.92 -5.18 15.73
C MET A 145 3.70 -4.96 16.65
N VAL A 146 3.51 -5.80 17.67
CA VAL A 146 2.40 -5.68 18.63
C VAL A 146 2.51 -4.37 19.42
N LEU A 147 3.72 -3.98 19.84
CA LEU A 147 3.96 -2.70 20.51
C LEU A 147 3.66 -1.52 19.59
N GLY A 148 4.04 -1.58 18.31
CA GLY A 148 3.73 -0.53 17.33
C GLY A 148 2.22 -0.35 17.14
N VAL A 149 1.48 -1.45 16.94
CA VAL A 149 0.02 -1.41 16.84
C VAL A 149 -0.60 -0.88 18.14
N GLY A 150 -0.17 -1.41 19.29
CA GLY A 150 -0.67 -0.98 20.59
C GLY A 150 -0.42 0.50 20.89
N ALA A 151 0.75 1.03 20.53
CA ALA A 151 1.08 2.44 20.69
C ALA A 151 0.20 3.34 19.81
N ILE A 152 -0.04 2.97 18.55
CA ILE A 152 -0.95 3.70 17.65
C ILE A 152 -2.38 3.66 18.18
N THR A 153 -2.87 2.50 18.63
CA THR A 153 -4.21 2.37 19.22
C THR A 153 -4.35 3.20 20.50
N MET A 154 -3.35 3.18 21.38
CA MET A 154 -3.35 4.00 22.60
C MET A 154 -3.34 5.50 22.28
N LEU A 155 -2.54 5.94 21.30
CA LEU A 155 -2.51 7.33 20.85
C LEU A 155 -3.87 7.77 20.29
N LEU A 156 -4.50 6.93 19.47
CA LEU A 156 -5.84 7.18 18.91
C LEU A 156 -6.91 7.32 20.00
N LEU A 157 -6.87 6.47 21.03
CA LEU A 157 -7.80 6.53 22.16
C LEU A 157 -7.54 7.72 23.10
N SER A 158 -6.31 8.24 23.11
CA SER A 158 -5.91 9.37 23.97
C SER A 158 -6.25 10.72 23.36
N LEU A 159 -6.54 10.79 22.05
CA LEU A 159 -6.94 12.03 21.38
C LEU A 159 -8.46 12.23 21.54
N PRO A 160 -8.92 13.35 22.12
CA PRO A 160 -10.34 13.67 22.19
C PRO A 160 -10.87 13.92 20.76
N HIS A 161 -11.99 13.26 20.44
CA HIS A 161 -12.69 13.38 19.15
C HIS A 161 -13.46 14.69 19.02
#